data_AF-A0A6D2K6C8-F1
#
_entry.id   AF-A0A6D2K6C8-F1
#
_cell.length_a   1.000
_cell.length_b   1.000
_cell.length_c   1.000
_cell.angle_alpha   90.00
_cell.angle_beta   90.00
_cell.angle_gamma   90.00
#
_symmetry.space_group_name_H-M   'P 1'
#
loop_
_entity.id
_entity.type
_entity.pdbx_description
1 polymer ?
#
loop_
_entity_poly.entity_id
_entity_poly.type
_entity_poly.pdbx_seq_one_letter_code
_entity_poly.pdbx_strand_id
1 'polypeptide(L)'
;MRIELLCVVALWEWLCRREEEDFEDSLQLRFILFSLAFQLNRLAGRNMSREFCPARPLFGGAISSHFPQRFEDVSNIRQVPDHQEVFVDPSRDESLIIELLDFKSEVGDDGSASWFLHDLAREQDAEGFKLIEQSEVIEAPGLTFRNIPAVVTTATGEMAISKGRQGREAQNLVRVYVANLRLKGVETDALVTAYEPILINPLSESAEAVGSGLAVPASQSGNMPMCDVIKQSLSTFKVNDWSLFGSPAC
;
A
#
# COMPACT_ATOMS: atom_id res chain seq x y z
N MET A 1 22.99 7.98 34.60
CA MET A 1 21.70 8.63 34.28
C MET A 1 22.01 9.83 33.40
N ARG A 2 21.58 9.77 32.14
CA ARG A 2 21.39 10.85 31.13
C ARG A 2 22.30 12.09 31.20
N ILE A 3 23.03 12.33 30.12
CA ILE A 3 22.77 13.38 29.10
C ILE A 3 23.92 13.27 28.10
N GLU A 4 23.68 12.74 26.90
CA GLU A 4 24.38 13.12 25.65
C GLU A 4 23.47 12.74 24.47
N LEU A 5 22.76 13.72 23.93
CA LEU A 5 22.08 13.64 22.63
C LEU A 5 22.14 15.05 22.01
N LEU A 6 23.36 15.50 21.75
CA LEU A 6 23.65 16.75 21.04
C LEU A 6 24.52 16.53 19.77
N CYS A 7 24.72 15.29 19.33
CA CYS A 7 25.56 14.99 18.16
C CYS A 7 24.81 14.62 16.87
N VAL A 8 23.48 14.46 16.90
CA VAL A 8 22.73 13.95 15.71
C VAL A 8 22.05 15.08 14.91
N VAL A 9 21.76 16.23 15.54
CA VAL A 9 21.13 17.36 14.85
C VAL A 9 22.16 18.19 14.07
N ALA A 10 23.40 18.28 14.55
CA ALA A 10 24.47 19.03 13.87
C ALA A 10 24.99 18.35 12.59
N LEU A 11 24.80 17.04 12.43
CA LEU A 11 25.21 16.31 11.22
C LEU A 11 24.17 16.42 10.10
N TRP A 12 22.91 16.70 10.44
CA TRP A 12 21.82 16.86 9.48
C TRP A 12 21.84 18.25 8.83
N GLU A 13 22.14 19.31 9.59
CA GLU A 13 22.29 20.67 9.02
C GLU A 13 23.58 20.85 8.19
N TRP A 14 24.60 20.01 8.40
CA TRP A 14 25.83 20.00 7.60
C TRP A 14 25.64 19.33 6.22
N LEU A 15 24.73 18.36 6.10
CA LEU A 15 24.44 17.63 4.86
C LEU A 15 23.55 18.40 3.88
N CYS A 16 22.79 19.41 4.34
CA CYS A 16 21.90 20.20 3.48
C CYS A 16 22.54 21.45 2.85
N ARG A 17 23.88 21.63 2.93
CA ARG A 17 24.53 22.88 2.50
C ARG A 17 25.66 22.76 1.47
N ARG A 18 25.71 21.70 0.67
CA ARG A 18 26.61 21.63 -0.49
C ARG A 18 25.88 21.15 -1.74
N GLU A 19 25.54 22.10 -2.61
CA GLU A 19 25.45 21.87 -4.06
C GLU A 19 26.87 21.74 -4.64
N GLU A 20 26.95 20.99 -5.75
CA GLU A 20 28.07 20.83 -6.69
C GLU A 20 29.34 20.13 -6.19
N GLU A 21 29.49 18.84 -6.53
CA GLU A 21 30.58 18.27 -7.35
C GLU A 21 30.48 16.72 -7.45
N ASP A 22 30.98 16.19 -8.56
CA ASP A 22 31.00 14.79 -9.01
C ASP A 22 31.42 13.74 -7.96
N PHE A 23 30.90 12.50 -8.09
CA PHE A 23 31.67 11.29 -8.48
C PHE A 23 30.87 9.99 -8.23
N GLU A 24 30.88 9.10 -9.23
CA GLU A 24 30.61 7.67 -9.10
C GLU A 24 31.55 7.05 -8.06
N ASP A 25 30.99 6.37 -7.04
CA ASP A 25 31.58 5.30 -6.22
C ASP A 25 31.11 5.37 -4.77
N SER A 26 29.91 4.84 -4.47
CA SER A 26 29.62 4.32 -3.11
C SER A 26 28.42 3.36 -3.03
N LEU A 27 28.12 2.62 -4.10
CA LEU A 27 27.04 1.64 -4.09
C LEU A 27 27.21 0.60 -2.97
N GLN A 28 28.43 0.15 -2.68
CA GLN A 28 28.67 -0.84 -1.61
C GLN A 28 28.43 -0.33 -0.18
N LEU A 29 28.70 0.94 0.13
CA LEU A 29 28.42 1.48 1.48
C LEU A 29 26.92 1.72 1.69
N ARG A 30 26.17 2.07 0.64
CA ARG A 30 24.70 2.17 0.68
C ARG A 30 24.05 0.79 0.89
N PHE A 31 24.57 -0.27 0.26
CA PHE A 31 24.13 -1.66 0.48
C PHE A 31 24.33 -2.14 1.93
N ILE A 32 25.49 -1.84 2.54
CA ILE A 32 25.78 -2.25 3.94
C ILE A 32 24.93 -1.46 4.93
N LEU A 33 24.74 -0.16 4.72
CA LEU A 33 23.88 0.68 5.57
C LEU A 33 22.40 0.30 5.45
N PHE A 34 21.92 -0.12 4.27
CA PHE A 34 20.54 -0.58 4.08
C PHE A 34 20.31 -1.96 4.71
N SER A 35 21.27 -2.88 4.58
CA SER A 35 21.21 -4.20 5.25
C SER A 35 21.32 -4.08 6.77
N LEU A 36 22.18 -3.18 7.28
CA LEU A 36 22.23 -2.89 8.72
C LEU A 36 20.98 -2.16 9.21
N ALA A 37 20.37 -1.26 8.44
CA ALA A 37 19.10 -0.61 8.80
C ALA A 37 17.94 -1.63 8.80
N PHE A 38 17.95 -2.58 7.86
CA PHE A 38 17.01 -3.71 7.81
C PHE A 38 17.20 -4.67 9.00
N GLN A 39 18.46 -4.95 9.40
CA GLN A 39 18.76 -5.78 10.57
C GLN A 39 18.59 -5.06 11.91
N LEU A 40 18.84 -3.75 11.98
CA LEU A 40 18.62 -2.92 13.18
C LEU A 40 17.12 -2.68 13.40
N ASN A 41 16.29 -2.56 12.36
CA ASN A 41 14.83 -2.62 12.50
C ASN A 41 14.34 -3.99 12.99
N ARG A 42 15.09 -5.06 12.75
CA ARG A 42 14.84 -6.41 13.32
C ARG A 42 15.23 -6.52 14.80
N LEU A 43 16.11 -5.64 15.31
CA LEU A 43 16.61 -5.65 16.70
C LEU A 43 16.02 -4.53 17.57
N ALA A 44 15.50 -3.47 16.97
CA ALA A 44 14.66 -2.49 17.64
C ALA A 44 13.25 -3.08 17.73
N GLY A 45 13.01 -3.91 18.76
CA GLY A 45 11.68 -4.38 19.12
C GLY A 45 10.73 -3.21 19.35
N ARG A 46 10.07 -2.74 18.29
CA ARG A 46 8.84 -1.98 18.37
C ARG A 46 7.75 -3.00 18.63
N ASN A 47 7.02 -2.81 19.72
CA ASN A 47 5.82 -3.56 20.04
C ASN A 47 4.88 -3.52 18.82
N MET A 48 4.98 -4.53 17.95
CA MET A 48 3.92 -4.89 17.03
C MET A 48 2.74 -5.21 17.94
N SER A 49 1.70 -4.37 17.94
CA SER A 49 0.39 -4.88 18.30
C SER A 49 0.19 -6.11 17.41
N ARG A 50 0.18 -7.31 18.00
CA ARG A 50 -0.20 -8.53 17.28
C ARG A 50 -1.71 -8.49 17.09
N GLU A 51 -2.16 -7.49 16.35
CA GLU A 51 -3.50 -7.49 15.81
C GLU A 51 -3.66 -8.78 15.01
N PHE A 52 -4.77 -9.47 15.24
CA PHE A 52 -5.00 -10.75 14.62
C PHE A 52 -5.31 -10.55 13.13
N CYS A 53 -4.45 -11.10 12.28
CA CYS A 53 -4.60 -11.09 10.82
C CYS A 53 -5.00 -12.49 10.33
N PRO A 54 -6.29 -12.85 10.35
CA PRO A 54 -6.74 -14.14 9.83
C PRO A 54 -6.46 -14.27 8.34
N ALA A 55 -6.26 -15.51 7.87
CA ALA A 55 -6.33 -15.82 6.44
C ALA A 55 -7.75 -15.55 5.94
N ARG A 56 -7.89 -14.77 4.88
CA ARG A 56 -9.17 -14.49 4.24
C ARG A 56 -9.19 -15.08 2.84
N PRO A 57 -10.21 -15.88 2.49
CA PRO A 57 -10.43 -16.31 1.12
C PRO A 57 -10.90 -15.11 0.29
N LEU A 58 -10.38 -15.01 -0.93
CA LEU A 58 -10.70 -13.98 -1.92
C LEU A 58 -11.06 -14.69 -3.22
N PHE A 59 -11.96 -14.11 -4.01
CA PHE A 59 -12.41 -14.64 -5.31
C PHE A 59 -12.86 -16.11 -5.19
N GLY A 60 -13.81 -16.36 -4.28
CA GLY A 60 -14.30 -17.72 -4.00
C GLY A 60 -13.25 -18.66 -3.38
N GLY A 61 -12.15 -18.12 -2.84
CA GLY A 61 -11.05 -18.88 -2.23
C GLY A 61 -9.92 -19.24 -3.19
N ALA A 62 -10.02 -18.85 -4.46
CA ALA A 62 -8.94 -19.03 -5.43
C ALA A 62 -7.68 -18.25 -5.05
N ILE A 63 -7.84 -17.14 -4.32
CA ILE A 63 -6.74 -16.39 -3.71
C ILE A 63 -6.96 -16.35 -2.19
N SER A 64 -5.86 -16.23 -1.44
CA SER A 64 -5.91 -15.94 -0.01
C SER A 64 -4.90 -14.85 0.35
N SER A 65 -5.28 -14.00 1.28
CA SER A 65 -4.40 -12.97 1.88
C SER A 65 -4.71 -12.82 3.36
N HIS A 66 -3.77 -12.32 4.15
CA HIS A 66 -3.95 -12.06 5.58
C HIS A 66 -3.90 -10.56 5.84
N PHE A 67 -4.88 -10.06 6.56
CA PHE A 67 -4.94 -8.68 7.02
C PHE A 67 -5.89 -8.58 8.23
N PRO A 68 -5.85 -7.48 9.00
CA PRO A 68 -6.51 -7.41 10.30
C PRO A 68 -8.00 -7.75 10.30
N GLN A 69 -8.46 -8.34 11.41
CA GLN A 69 -9.87 -8.74 11.55
C GLN A 69 -10.85 -7.56 11.49
N ARG A 70 -10.43 -6.34 11.85
CA ARG A 70 -11.26 -5.12 11.83
C ARG A 70 -11.79 -4.73 10.43
N PHE A 71 -11.16 -5.25 9.37
CA PHE A 71 -11.61 -5.02 8.01
C PHE A 71 -12.87 -5.85 7.71
N GLU A 72 -14.00 -5.20 7.58
CA GLU A 72 -15.28 -5.79 7.23
C GLU A 72 -15.40 -5.90 5.71
N ASP A 73 -15.94 -7.03 5.24
CA ASP A 73 -16.16 -7.27 3.82
C ASP A 73 -17.47 -6.59 3.37
N VAL A 74 -17.32 -5.69 2.39
CA VAL A 74 -18.40 -4.86 1.85
C VAL A 74 -19.42 -5.67 1.04
N SER A 75 -19.05 -6.85 0.53
CA SER A 75 -19.94 -7.74 -0.23
C SER A 75 -21.16 -8.21 0.60
N ASN A 76 -21.02 -8.22 1.93
CA ASN A 76 -22.12 -8.53 2.86
C ASN A 76 -23.24 -7.49 2.85
N ILE A 77 -22.96 -6.28 2.37
CA ILE A 77 -23.85 -5.12 2.45
C ILE A 77 -24.33 -4.71 1.05
N ARG A 78 -23.46 -4.79 0.04
CA ARG A 78 -23.76 -4.42 -1.35
C ARG A 78 -23.04 -5.31 -2.33
N GLN A 79 -23.56 -5.39 -3.55
CA GLN A 79 -22.82 -6.05 -4.63
C GLN A 79 -21.52 -5.31 -4.95
N VAL A 80 -20.44 -6.08 -5.05
CA VAL A 80 -19.11 -5.67 -5.49
C VAL A 80 -18.84 -6.41 -6.80
N PRO A 81 -18.22 -5.79 -7.83
CA PRO A 81 -17.87 -6.49 -9.07
C PRO A 81 -17.04 -7.75 -8.80
N ASP A 82 -17.25 -8.81 -9.60
CA ASP A 82 -16.62 -10.13 -9.36
C ASP A 82 -15.07 -10.11 -9.41
N HIS A 83 -14.48 -9.11 -10.07
CA HIS A 83 -13.02 -8.91 -10.15
C HIS A 83 -12.48 -8.01 -9.03
N GLN A 84 -13.32 -7.59 -8.08
CA GLN A 84 -12.97 -6.74 -6.94
C GLN A 84 -13.37 -7.39 -5.61
N GLU A 85 -12.52 -7.22 -4.62
CA GLU A 85 -12.76 -7.56 -3.22
C GLU A 85 -12.52 -6.30 -2.39
N VAL A 86 -13.55 -5.83 -1.67
CA VAL A 86 -13.52 -4.53 -0.99
C VAL A 86 -13.73 -4.73 0.50
N PHE A 87 -12.77 -4.28 1.29
CA PHE A 87 -12.82 -4.31 2.74
C PHE A 87 -12.67 -2.91 3.33
N VAL A 88 -13.37 -2.66 4.44
CA VAL A 88 -13.37 -1.36 5.12
C VAL A 88 -13.21 -1.53 6.62
N ASP A 89 -12.57 -0.57 7.28
CA ASP A 89 -12.66 -0.42 8.73
C ASP A 89 -13.56 0.79 9.02
N PRO A 90 -14.85 0.56 9.35
CA PRO A 90 -15.81 1.64 9.58
C PRO A 90 -15.42 2.57 10.73
N SER A 91 -14.62 2.08 11.69
CA SER A 91 -14.23 2.87 12.87
C SER A 91 -13.12 3.89 12.59
N ARG A 92 -12.44 3.75 11.44
CA ARG A 92 -11.27 4.57 11.06
C ARG A 92 -11.36 5.14 9.67
N ASP A 93 -12.41 4.79 8.93
CA ASP A 93 -12.61 5.17 7.54
C ASP A 93 -11.46 4.72 6.60
N GLU A 94 -10.76 3.65 7.02
CA GLU A 94 -9.71 2.98 6.25
C GLU A 94 -10.33 1.96 5.29
N SER A 95 -9.70 1.72 4.14
CA SER A 95 -10.15 0.66 3.23
C SER A 95 -8.99 -0.07 2.57
N LEU A 96 -9.25 -1.33 2.19
CA LEU A 96 -8.35 -2.21 1.47
C LEU A 96 -9.14 -2.84 0.32
N ILE A 97 -8.67 -2.64 -0.90
CA ILE A 97 -9.28 -3.12 -2.13
C ILE A 97 -8.27 -4.02 -2.84
N ILE A 98 -8.74 -5.17 -3.31
CA ILE A 98 -7.96 -6.09 -4.13
C ILE A 98 -8.73 -6.26 -5.43
N GLU A 99 -8.09 -5.93 -6.54
CA GLU A 99 -8.71 -5.91 -7.86
C GLU A 99 -7.85 -6.70 -8.87
N LEU A 100 -8.51 -7.51 -9.70
CA LEU A 100 -7.87 -8.23 -10.80
C LEU A 100 -8.13 -7.47 -12.10
N LEU A 101 -7.04 -7.01 -12.71
CA LEU A 101 -7.05 -6.21 -13.93
C LEU A 101 -6.37 -6.95 -15.07
N ASP A 102 -6.78 -6.65 -16.30
CA ASP A 102 -6.05 -7.07 -17.49
C ASP A 102 -4.60 -6.55 -17.44
N PHE A 103 -3.65 -7.39 -17.82
CA PHE A 103 -2.24 -7.02 -17.80
C PHE A 103 -1.92 -5.84 -18.72
N LYS A 104 -1.34 -4.79 -18.13
CA LYS A 104 -0.93 -3.58 -18.85
C LYS A 104 0.44 -3.77 -19.51
N SER A 105 0.43 -4.41 -20.68
CA SER A 105 1.64 -4.73 -21.45
C SER A 105 2.49 -3.50 -21.83
N GLU A 106 1.85 -2.34 -21.97
CA GLU A 106 2.45 -1.05 -22.28
C GLU A 106 3.14 -0.38 -21.10
N VAL A 107 2.89 -0.86 -19.88
CA VAL A 107 3.51 -0.36 -18.65
C VAL A 107 4.67 -1.29 -18.26
N GLY A 108 5.86 -0.72 -18.11
CA GLY A 108 7.04 -1.44 -17.63
C GLY A 108 6.85 -1.96 -16.20
N ASP A 109 7.59 -2.99 -15.81
CA ASP A 109 7.52 -3.50 -14.43
C ASP A 109 7.89 -2.42 -13.42
N ASP A 110 9.00 -1.73 -13.71
CA ASP A 110 9.46 -0.57 -12.97
C ASP A 110 8.45 0.56 -13.05
N GLY A 111 8.01 1.02 -11.89
CA GLY A 111 7.00 2.08 -11.79
C GLY A 111 5.56 1.65 -12.15
N SER A 112 5.24 0.37 -12.32
CA SER A 112 3.84 -0.03 -12.60
C SER A 112 2.87 0.39 -11.48
N ALA A 113 3.25 0.26 -10.21
CA ALA A 113 2.43 0.74 -9.09
C ALA A 113 2.26 2.27 -9.08
N SER A 114 3.30 3.05 -9.44
CA SER A 114 3.17 4.50 -9.50
C SER A 114 2.31 4.95 -10.68
N TRP A 115 2.35 4.22 -11.81
CA TRP A 115 1.42 4.42 -12.92
C TRP A 115 -0.04 4.23 -12.48
N PHE A 116 -0.37 3.12 -11.80
CA PHE A 116 -1.73 2.89 -11.29
C PHE A 116 -2.15 3.93 -10.25
N LEU A 117 -1.22 4.35 -9.38
CA LEU A 117 -1.49 5.40 -8.41
C LEU A 117 -1.83 6.75 -9.08
N HIS A 118 -1.13 7.10 -10.15
CA HIS A 118 -1.45 8.28 -10.97
C HIS A 118 -2.81 8.15 -11.67
N ASP A 119 -3.10 6.96 -12.19
CA ASP A 119 -4.36 6.65 -12.86
C ASP A 119 -5.55 6.80 -11.90
N LEU A 120 -5.45 6.23 -10.70
CA LEU A 120 -6.41 6.39 -9.60
C LEU A 120 -6.63 7.86 -9.23
N ALA A 121 -5.55 8.64 -9.09
CA ALA A 121 -5.66 10.07 -8.78
C ALA A 121 -6.45 10.83 -9.87
N ARG A 122 -6.23 10.48 -11.14
CA ARG A 122 -6.95 11.10 -12.27
C ARG A 122 -8.43 10.71 -12.29
N GLU A 123 -8.74 9.43 -12.08
CA GLU A 123 -10.12 8.94 -12.09
C GLU A 123 -10.96 9.51 -10.94
N GLN A 124 -10.33 9.78 -9.80
CA GLN A 124 -10.98 10.38 -8.63
C GLN A 124 -11.03 11.92 -8.66
N ASP A 125 -10.62 12.54 -9.78
CA ASP A 125 -10.46 14.01 -9.89
C ASP A 125 -9.70 14.59 -8.69
N ALA A 126 -8.64 13.90 -8.28
CA ALA A 126 -7.99 14.15 -7.01
C ALA A 126 -7.15 15.43 -7.08
N GLU A 127 -7.33 16.31 -6.10
CA GLU A 127 -6.56 17.54 -6.00
C GLU A 127 -5.29 17.33 -5.17
N GLY A 128 -4.22 18.05 -5.53
CA GLY A 128 -2.98 18.05 -4.75
C GLY A 128 -2.23 16.71 -4.71
N PHE A 129 -2.38 15.86 -5.73
CA PHE A 129 -1.67 14.59 -5.81
C PHE A 129 -0.15 14.77 -5.60
N LYS A 130 0.41 13.97 -4.69
CA LYS A 130 1.83 13.93 -4.38
C LYS A 130 2.31 12.50 -4.23
N LEU A 131 3.27 12.09 -5.06
CA LEU A 131 4.00 10.83 -4.89
C LEU A 131 4.97 10.96 -3.70
N ILE A 132 4.88 10.05 -2.74
CA ILE A 132 5.70 10.03 -1.52
C ILE A 132 6.85 9.04 -1.66
N GLU A 133 6.55 7.83 -2.11
CA GLU A 133 7.51 6.73 -2.20
C GLU A 133 7.13 5.80 -3.35
N GLN A 134 8.14 5.21 -3.98
CA GLN A 134 7.98 4.07 -4.89
C GLN A 134 9.07 3.04 -4.58
N SER A 135 8.73 1.76 -4.66
CA SER A 135 9.71 0.69 -4.49
C SER A 135 10.37 0.33 -5.81
N GLU A 136 11.52 -0.33 -5.71
CA GLU A 136 12.09 -1.10 -6.82
C GLU A 136 11.20 -2.32 -7.13
N VAL A 137 11.50 -2.94 -8.27
CA VAL A 137 10.94 -4.22 -8.71
C VAL A 137 11.40 -5.35 -7.80
N ILE A 138 10.45 -6.07 -7.21
CA ILE A 138 10.70 -7.23 -6.37
C ILE A 138 10.11 -8.47 -7.05
N GLU A 139 10.93 -9.48 -7.30
CA GLU A 139 10.42 -10.79 -7.74
C GLU A 139 9.75 -11.52 -6.57
N ALA A 140 8.58 -12.09 -6.84
CA ALA A 140 7.82 -12.91 -5.89
C ALA A 140 7.86 -14.38 -6.32
N PRO A 141 8.93 -15.14 -6.04
CA PRO A 141 9.07 -16.53 -6.50
C PRO A 141 8.00 -17.47 -5.93
N GLY A 142 7.38 -17.12 -4.79
CA GLY A 142 6.24 -17.85 -4.24
C GLY A 142 4.94 -17.70 -5.04
N LEU A 143 4.87 -16.72 -5.94
CA LEU A 143 3.75 -16.46 -6.84
C LEU A 143 4.20 -16.74 -8.28
N THR A 144 4.32 -18.03 -8.61
CA THR A 144 4.84 -18.47 -9.92
C THR A 144 3.81 -19.33 -10.64
N PHE A 145 3.60 -19.04 -11.92
CA PHE A 145 2.79 -19.86 -12.82
C PHE A 145 3.62 -20.30 -14.02
N ARG A 146 3.65 -21.61 -14.33
CA ARG A 146 4.44 -22.18 -15.44
C ARG A 146 5.90 -21.71 -15.49
N ASN A 147 6.55 -21.61 -14.32
CA ASN A 147 7.93 -21.09 -14.15
C ASN A 147 8.13 -19.61 -14.48
N ILE A 148 7.05 -18.83 -14.58
CA ILE A 148 7.09 -17.38 -14.72
C ILE A 148 6.75 -16.78 -13.34
N PRO A 149 7.73 -16.24 -12.61
CA PRO A 149 7.49 -15.60 -11.32
C PRO A 149 6.75 -14.27 -11.51
N ALA A 150 5.90 -13.93 -10.54
CA ALA A 150 5.28 -12.62 -10.47
C ALA A 150 6.32 -11.56 -10.08
N VAL A 151 6.03 -10.33 -10.49
CA VAL A 151 6.78 -9.15 -10.09
C VAL A 151 5.88 -8.23 -9.27
N VAL A 152 6.42 -7.66 -8.19
CA VAL A 152 5.70 -6.73 -7.33
C VAL A 152 6.40 -5.39 -7.32
N THR A 153 5.63 -4.31 -7.48
CA THR A 153 6.06 -2.95 -7.15
C THR A 153 5.03 -2.29 -6.22
N THR A 154 5.48 -1.29 -5.47
CA THR A 154 4.62 -0.52 -4.57
C THR A 154 4.84 0.97 -4.75
N ALA A 155 3.79 1.77 -4.54
CA ALA A 155 3.84 3.22 -4.56
C ALA A 155 2.94 3.78 -3.45
N THR A 156 3.35 4.89 -2.84
CA THR A 156 2.56 5.59 -1.84
C THR A 156 2.38 7.04 -2.28
N GLY A 157 1.15 7.53 -2.25
CA GLY A 157 0.82 8.91 -2.57
C GLY A 157 -0.11 9.54 -1.55
N GLU A 158 -0.18 10.86 -1.56
CA GLU A 158 -1.18 11.65 -0.83
C GLU A 158 -2.02 12.44 -1.83
N MET A 159 -3.33 12.52 -1.60
CA MET A 159 -4.26 13.21 -2.48
C MET A 159 -5.54 13.61 -1.75
N ALA A 160 -6.22 14.65 -2.23
CA ALA A 160 -7.52 15.07 -1.75
C ALA A 160 -8.63 14.46 -2.62
N ILE A 161 -9.49 13.63 -2.02
CA ILE A 161 -10.59 12.95 -2.71
C ILE A 161 -11.91 13.06 -1.95
N SER A 162 -13.02 13.17 -2.68
CA SER A 162 -14.38 13.16 -2.10
C SER A 162 -14.96 11.75 -2.22
N LYS A 163 -15.72 11.30 -1.22
CA LYS A 163 -16.48 10.06 -1.36
C LYS A 163 -17.69 10.25 -2.25
N GLY A 164 -18.01 9.24 -3.06
CA GLY A 164 -19.24 9.21 -3.86
C GLY A 164 -19.46 10.45 -4.72
N ARG A 165 -20.56 11.17 -4.46
CA ARG A 165 -20.96 12.37 -5.23
C ARG A 165 -21.02 13.62 -4.35
N GLN A 166 -20.16 13.71 -3.34
CA GLN A 166 -20.19 14.79 -2.35
C GLN A 166 -19.62 16.13 -2.84
N GLY A 167 -18.95 16.15 -4.00
CA GLY A 167 -18.34 17.36 -4.53
C GLY A 167 -16.98 17.69 -3.92
N ARG A 168 -16.31 18.70 -4.49
CA ARG A 168 -14.92 19.08 -4.15
C ARG A 168 -14.80 19.68 -2.75
N GLU A 169 -15.86 20.32 -2.27
CA GLU A 169 -15.96 20.94 -0.95
C GLU A 169 -15.89 19.94 0.21
N ALA A 170 -16.15 18.65 -0.05
CA ALA A 170 -16.17 17.58 0.94
C ALA A 170 -14.95 16.65 0.84
N GLN A 171 -13.89 17.06 0.14
CA GLN A 171 -12.69 16.24 -0.04
C GLN A 171 -11.94 15.98 1.27
N ASN A 172 -11.62 14.72 1.51
CA ASN A 172 -10.74 14.26 2.58
C ASN A 172 -9.31 14.20 2.04
N LEU A 173 -8.32 14.56 2.87
CA LEU A 173 -6.92 14.27 2.57
C LEU A 173 -6.64 12.83 2.96
N VAL A 174 -6.22 12.02 2.00
CA VAL A 174 -5.92 10.60 2.21
C VAL A 174 -4.50 10.29 1.78
N ARG A 175 -3.91 9.30 2.43
CA ARG A 175 -2.75 8.57 1.93
C ARG A 175 -3.25 7.30 1.24
N VAL A 176 -2.73 7.04 0.05
CA VAL A 176 -3.06 5.88 -0.75
C VAL A 176 -1.81 5.04 -0.94
N TYR A 177 -1.91 3.78 -0.59
CA TYR A 177 -0.89 2.77 -0.81
C TYR A 177 -1.34 1.89 -1.98
N VAL A 178 -0.51 1.75 -2.99
CA VAL A 178 -0.77 0.90 -4.15
C VAL A 178 0.33 -0.12 -4.25
N ALA A 179 -0.05 -1.36 -4.49
CA ALA A 179 0.87 -2.43 -4.83
C ALA A 179 0.33 -3.18 -6.03
N ASN A 180 1.17 -3.37 -7.04
CA ASN A 180 0.81 -4.11 -8.24
C ASN A 180 1.59 -5.43 -8.26
N LEU A 181 0.87 -6.56 -8.21
CA LEU A 181 1.44 -7.88 -8.42
C LEU A 181 1.17 -8.32 -9.87
N ARG A 182 2.22 -8.29 -10.68
CA ARG A 182 2.17 -8.63 -12.10
C ARG A 182 2.25 -10.14 -12.29
N LEU A 183 1.10 -10.79 -12.48
CA LEU A 183 0.98 -12.23 -12.73
C LEU A 183 1.16 -12.53 -14.22
N LYS A 184 2.37 -12.29 -14.75
CA LYS A 184 2.67 -12.35 -16.19
C LYS A 184 2.28 -13.67 -16.86
N GLY A 185 2.41 -14.79 -16.16
CA GLY A 185 2.09 -16.11 -16.71
C GLY A 185 0.61 -16.31 -17.05
N VAL A 186 -0.27 -15.45 -16.53
CA VAL A 186 -1.72 -15.46 -16.75
C VAL A 186 -2.22 -14.08 -17.22
N GLU A 187 -1.32 -13.20 -17.66
CA GLU A 187 -1.66 -11.88 -18.21
C GLU A 187 -2.63 -11.08 -17.31
N THR A 188 -2.38 -11.07 -16.00
CA THR A 188 -3.17 -10.30 -15.03
C THR A 188 -2.28 -9.40 -14.16
N ASP A 189 -2.74 -8.18 -13.90
CA ASP A 189 -2.20 -7.30 -12.85
C ASP A 189 -3.15 -7.39 -11.64
N ALA A 190 -2.69 -7.91 -10.50
CA ALA A 190 -3.45 -7.93 -9.26
C ALA A 190 -3.09 -6.68 -8.44
N LEU A 191 -4.00 -5.73 -8.41
CA LEU A 191 -3.83 -4.43 -7.76
C LEU A 191 -4.35 -4.49 -6.32
N VAL A 192 -3.50 -4.15 -5.36
CA VAL A 192 -3.87 -3.99 -3.95
C VAL A 192 -3.77 -2.50 -3.60
N THR A 193 -4.90 -1.89 -3.31
CA THR A 193 -4.99 -0.46 -2.98
C THR A 193 -5.51 -0.30 -1.56
N ALA A 194 -4.86 0.54 -0.75
CA ALA A 194 -5.29 0.82 0.60
C ALA A 194 -5.36 2.33 0.86
N TYR A 195 -6.46 2.78 1.47
CA TYR A 195 -6.70 4.18 1.80
C TYR A 195 -6.59 4.39 3.31
N GLU A 196 -5.79 5.36 3.71
CA GLU A 196 -5.63 5.83 5.08
C GLU A 196 -6.01 7.33 5.15
N PRO A 197 -7.11 7.70 5.80
CA PRO A 197 -7.45 9.10 6.01
C PRO A 197 -6.39 9.82 6.84
N ILE A 198 -6.02 11.04 6.42
CA ILE A 198 -5.16 11.96 7.16
C ILE A 198 -6.00 13.09 7.77
N LEU A 199 -6.90 13.67 6.96
CA LEU A 199 -7.80 14.75 7.37
C LEU A 199 -9.20 14.48 6.81
N ILE A 200 -10.18 14.44 7.71
CA ILE A 200 -11.59 14.26 7.38
C ILE A 200 -12.28 15.61 7.37
N ASN A 201 -12.86 15.94 6.23
CA ASN A 201 -13.60 17.18 6.03
C ASN A 201 -14.93 17.13 6.78
N PRO A 202 -15.35 18.21 7.50
CA PRO A 202 -16.64 18.27 8.16
C PRO A 202 -17.86 18.04 7.27
N LEU A 203 -17.73 18.29 5.95
CA LEU A 203 -18.79 18.06 4.96
C LEU A 203 -18.75 16.64 4.37
N SER A 204 -17.74 15.84 4.69
CA SER A 204 -17.63 14.45 4.24
C SER A 204 -18.58 13.55 5.02
N GLU A 205 -19.11 12.51 4.36
CA GLU A 205 -19.96 11.48 4.99
C GLU A 205 -19.17 10.74 6.07
N SER A 206 -17.85 10.64 5.90
CA SER A 206 -16.94 10.07 6.89
C SER A 206 -16.98 10.83 8.23
N ALA A 207 -17.29 12.13 8.23
CA ALA A 207 -17.33 12.93 9.45
C ALA A 207 -18.43 12.47 10.42
N GLU A 208 -19.55 11.94 9.91
CA GLU A 208 -20.61 11.39 10.76
C GLU A 208 -20.19 10.08 11.43
N ALA A 209 -19.40 9.26 10.73
CA ALA A 209 -18.98 7.95 11.20
C ALA A 209 -17.81 8.01 12.18
N VAL A 210 -16.78 8.81 11.87
CA VAL A 210 -15.50 8.80 12.60
C VAL A 210 -15.06 10.17 13.12
N GLY A 211 -15.86 11.21 12.90
CA GLY A 211 -15.56 12.59 13.27
C GLY A 211 -14.72 13.33 12.22
N SER A 212 -14.88 14.64 12.18
CA SER A 212 -14.09 15.53 11.30
C SER A 212 -12.77 15.95 11.96
N GLY A 213 -11.78 16.32 11.14
CA GLY A 213 -10.49 16.83 11.58
C GLY A 213 -9.36 15.83 11.31
N LEU A 214 -8.26 15.97 12.04
CA LEU A 214 -7.11 15.09 11.88
C LEU A 214 -7.46 13.67 12.32
N ALA A 215 -7.30 12.72 11.42
CA ALA A 215 -7.49 11.32 11.74
C ALA A 215 -6.41 10.86 12.72
N VAL A 216 -6.80 10.06 13.72
CA VAL A 216 -5.85 9.49 14.67
C VAL A 216 -5.11 8.33 14.00
N PRO A 217 -3.77 8.34 13.88
CA PRO A 217 -3.02 7.24 13.26
C PRO A 217 -3.29 5.90 13.96
N ALA A 218 -3.35 4.81 13.19
CA ALA A 218 -3.69 3.49 13.72
C ALA A 218 -2.72 3.03 14.82
N SER A 219 -1.43 3.34 14.65
CA SER A 219 -0.38 3.04 15.61
C SER A 219 -0.58 3.70 16.98
N GLN A 220 -1.28 4.83 17.03
CA GLN A 220 -1.63 5.52 18.29
C GLN A 220 -2.89 4.93 18.94
N SER A 221 -3.68 4.16 18.19
CA SER A 221 -4.91 3.50 18.65
C SER A 221 -4.69 2.01 18.95
N GLY A 222 -3.45 1.52 18.89
CA GLY A 222 -3.12 0.11 19.09
C GLY A 222 -3.41 -0.79 17.88
N ASN A 223 -3.81 -0.22 16.74
CA ASN A 223 -4.10 -0.94 15.51
C ASN A 223 -2.88 -0.95 14.58
N MET A 224 -2.81 -1.97 13.72
CA MET A 224 -1.79 -2.09 12.69
C MET A 224 -1.92 -0.94 11.68
N PRO A 225 -0.84 -0.16 11.45
CA PRO A 225 -0.86 0.93 10.48
C PRO A 225 -1.00 0.42 9.05
N MET A 226 -1.59 1.22 8.18
CA MET A 226 -1.95 0.77 6.83
C MET A 226 -0.74 0.33 6.00
N CYS A 227 0.42 0.95 6.21
CA CYS A 227 1.67 0.54 5.58
C CYS A 227 2.10 -0.88 5.99
N ASP A 228 1.75 -1.35 7.18
CA ASP A 228 2.02 -2.73 7.62
C ASP A 228 0.88 -3.67 7.21
N VAL A 229 -0.36 -3.17 7.12
CA VAL A 229 -1.50 -3.93 6.55
C VAL A 229 -1.22 -4.32 5.10
N ILE A 230 -0.80 -3.39 4.26
CA ILE A 230 -0.49 -3.69 2.85
C ILE A 230 0.69 -4.66 2.74
N LYS A 231 1.75 -4.48 3.53
CA LYS A 231 2.89 -5.43 3.57
C LYS A 231 2.47 -6.83 4.00
N GLN A 232 1.62 -6.93 5.03
CA GLN A 232 1.08 -8.21 5.50
C GLN A 232 0.22 -8.86 4.41
N SER A 233 -0.64 -8.09 3.75
CA SER A 233 -1.45 -8.58 2.62
C SER A 233 -0.58 -9.11 1.49
N LEU A 234 0.44 -8.35 1.07
CA LEU A 234 1.35 -8.75 -0.02
C LEU A 234 2.21 -9.96 0.32
N SER A 235 2.80 -9.99 1.51
CA SER A 235 3.69 -11.09 1.93
C SER A 235 2.96 -12.42 2.15
N THR A 236 1.63 -12.38 2.33
CA THR A 236 0.79 -13.57 2.50
C THR A 236 -0.17 -13.80 1.34
N PHE A 237 -0.07 -12.99 0.28
CA PHE A 237 -0.84 -13.16 -0.94
C PHE A 237 -0.47 -14.49 -1.58
N LYS A 238 -1.47 -15.32 -1.83
CA LYS A 238 -1.28 -16.65 -2.40
C LYS A 238 -2.39 -16.95 -3.37
N VAL A 239 -2.02 -17.39 -4.58
CA VAL A 239 -2.95 -18.02 -5.51
C VAL A 239 -3.04 -19.51 -5.18
N ASN A 240 -4.21 -19.94 -4.73
CA ASN A 240 -4.52 -21.34 -4.42
C ASN A 240 -5.05 -22.07 -5.66
N ASP A 241 -5.78 -21.38 -6.53
CA ASP A 241 -6.35 -21.93 -7.76
C ASP A 241 -6.09 -20.97 -8.94
N TRP A 242 -5.20 -21.39 -9.84
CA TRP A 242 -4.85 -20.61 -11.04
C TRP A 242 -5.90 -20.70 -12.15
N SER A 243 -6.89 -21.59 -12.04
CA SER A 243 -7.99 -21.66 -13.02
C SER A 243 -8.90 -20.42 -12.98
N LEU A 244 -8.79 -19.61 -11.92
CA LEU A 244 -9.40 -18.29 -11.79
C LEU A 244 -9.15 -17.38 -13.00
N PHE A 245 -7.93 -17.43 -13.55
CA PHE A 245 -7.52 -16.59 -14.68
C PHE A 245 -7.89 -17.18 -16.05
N GLY A 246 -8.77 -18.19 -16.07
CA GLY A 246 -9.18 -18.91 -17.26
C GLY A 246 -8.29 -20.11 -17.60
N SER A 247 -8.72 -20.88 -18.60
CA SER A 247 -7.89 -21.94 -19.17
C SER A 247 -6.82 -21.29 -20.05
N PRO A 248 -5.52 -21.48 -19.79
CA PRO A 248 -4.50 -20.95 -20.67
C PRO A 248 -4.67 -21.61 -22.03
N ALA A 249 -4.67 -20.83 -23.11
CA ALA A 249 -4.49 -21.38 -24.44
C ALA A 249 -3.26 -22.29 -24.42
N CYS A 250 -3.43 -23.53 -24.90
CA CYS A 250 -2.38 -24.54 -24.99
C CYS A 250 -1.18 -24.08 -25.81
#